data_AF-A0A914GEH2-F1
#
_entry.id   AF-A0A914GEH2-F1
#
_cell.length_a   1.000
_cell.length_b   1.000
_cell.length_c   1.000
_cell.angle_alpha   90.00
_cell.angle_beta   90.00
_cell.angle_gamma   90.00
#
_symmetry.space_group_name_H-M   'P 1'
#
loop_
_entity.id
_entity.type
_entity.pdbx_description
1 polymer ?
#
loop_
_entity_poly.entity_id
_entity_poly.type
_entity_poly.pdbx_seq_one_letter_code
_entity_poly.pdbx_strand_id
1 'polypeptide(L)'
;MTNAAASIRIGIATVLQRIVSKSGTSIGPLVLGIFHSLLKRLRVSVEFQQSRQCPSVDEEKAFQRTLMDAMGDFANALPDYQKIEIMLLTASNIPIITQEERKGKTSDEILQKVLVKTLLKV
;
A
#
# COMPACT_ATOMS: atom_id res chain seq x y z
N MET A 1 -10.19 -13.23 7.68
CA MET A 1 -9.59 -13.36 6.32
C MET A 1 -8.56 -14.47 6.41
N THR A 2 -8.57 -15.42 5.48
CA THR A 2 -7.57 -16.50 5.44
C THR A 2 -6.19 -15.88 5.29
N ASN A 3 -5.29 -16.08 6.26
CA ASN A 3 -3.88 -15.67 6.14
C ASN A 3 -3.20 -16.57 5.11
N ALA A 4 -3.50 -16.36 3.82
CA ALA A 4 -2.77 -16.99 2.75
C ALA A 4 -1.29 -16.64 2.87
N ALA A 5 -0.42 -17.59 2.53
CA ALA A 5 1.03 -17.42 2.55
C ALA A 5 1.42 -16.09 1.86
N ALA A 6 2.40 -15.39 2.41
CA ALA A 6 2.85 -14.11 1.89
C ALA A 6 3.20 -14.20 0.40
N SER A 7 3.75 -15.33 -0.06
CA SER A 7 4.02 -15.64 -1.46
C SER A 7 2.80 -15.54 -2.38
N ILE A 8 1.63 -16.05 -1.94
CA ILE A 8 0.38 -15.96 -2.70
C ILE A 8 -0.07 -14.50 -2.77
N ARG A 9 0.03 -13.75 -1.67
CA ARG A 9 -0.34 -12.33 -1.61
C ARG A 9 0.57 -11.48 -2.52
N ILE A 10 1.87 -11.77 -2.54
CA ILE A 10 2.85 -11.17 -3.47
C ILE A 10 2.48 -11.48 -4.92
N GLY A 11 2.14 -12.73 -5.23
CA GLY A 11 1.69 -13.14 -6.57
C GLY A 11 0.47 -12.34 -7.04
N ILE A 12 -0.54 -12.20 -6.17
CA ILE A 12 -1.74 -11.39 -6.46
C ILE A 12 -1.38 -9.92 -6.71
N ALA A 13 -0.56 -9.31 -5.86
CA ALA A 13 -0.12 -7.92 -6.03
C ALA A 13 0.63 -7.71 -7.36
N THR A 14 1.49 -8.66 -7.73
CA THR A 14 2.26 -8.63 -8.99
C THR A 14 1.35 -8.73 -10.22
N VAL A 15 0.34 -9.62 -10.18
CA VAL A 15 -0.62 -9.75 -11.29
C VAL A 15 -1.44 -8.46 -11.44
N LEU A 16 -1.91 -7.88 -10.34
CA LEU A 16 -2.64 -6.61 -10.36
C LEU A 16 -1.81 -5.47 -10.94
N GLN A 17 -0.55 -5.33 -10.52
CA GLN A 17 0.40 -4.36 -11.09
C GLN A 17 0.49 -4.49 -12.61
N ARG A 18 0.68 -5.72 -13.11
CA ARG A 18 0.79 -5.99 -14.56
C ARG A 18 -0.47 -5.61 -15.32
N ILE A 19 -1.64 -5.95 -14.79
CA ILE A 19 -2.92 -5.62 -15.43
C ILE A 19 -3.06 -4.11 -15.59
N VAL A 20 -2.80 -3.35 -14.54
CA VAL A 20 -3.01 -1.90 -14.60
C VAL A 20 -1.95 -1.22 -15.46
N SER A 21 -0.68 -1.64 -15.37
CA SER A 21 0.38 -1.11 -16.24
C SER A 21 0.08 -1.27 -17.74
N LYS A 22 -0.82 -2.21 -18.10
CA LYS A 22 -1.21 -2.50 -19.48
C LYS A 22 -2.59 -1.98 -19.87
N SER A 23 -3.42 -1.56 -18.93
CA SER A 23 -4.80 -1.14 -19.22
C SER A 23 -4.92 0.29 -19.73
N GLY A 24 -3.87 1.10 -19.62
CA GLY A 24 -3.91 2.53 -19.96
C GLY A 24 -5.06 3.26 -19.27
N THR A 25 -5.82 4.04 -20.03
CA THR A 25 -6.97 4.83 -19.54
C THR A 25 -8.26 4.02 -19.35
N SER A 26 -8.28 2.74 -19.74
CA SER A 26 -9.49 1.89 -19.69
C SER A 26 -9.98 1.59 -18.27
N ILE A 27 -9.18 1.87 -17.24
CA ILE A 27 -9.54 1.69 -15.82
C ILE A 27 -10.14 2.97 -15.20
N GLY A 28 -10.22 4.08 -15.94
CA GLY A 28 -10.55 5.44 -15.48
C GLY A 28 -11.39 5.57 -14.19
N PRO A 29 -12.65 5.10 -14.13
CA PRO A 29 -13.51 5.25 -12.95
C PRO A 29 -13.11 4.36 -11.75
N LEU A 30 -12.44 3.24 -12.00
CA LEU A 30 -12.08 2.23 -11.00
C LEU A 30 -10.67 2.45 -10.43
N VAL A 31 -9.89 3.34 -11.02
CA VAL A 31 -8.46 3.55 -10.71
C VAL A 31 -8.25 3.90 -9.24
N LEU A 32 -9.06 4.83 -8.73
CA LEU A 32 -9.04 5.24 -7.32
C LEU A 32 -9.47 4.11 -6.39
N GLY A 33 -10.50 3.34 -6.79
CA GLY A 33 -10.99 2.20 -6.01
C GLY A 33 -9.97 1.08 -5.87
N ILE A 34 -9.23 0.79 -6.94
CA ILE A 34 -8.12 -0.18 -6.93
C ILE A 34 -7.01 0.34 -6.03
N PHE A 35 -6.58 1.59 -6.19
CA PHE A 35 -5.52 2.16 -5.37
C PHE A 35 -5.90 2.20 -3.88
N HIS A 36 -7.12 2.61 -3.56
CA HIS A 36 -7.65 2.59 -2.20
C HIS A 36 -7.66 1.17 -1.61
N SER A 37 -8.00 0.16 -2.41
CA SER A 37 -7.95 -1.23 -1.99
C SER A 37 -6.51 -1.71 -1.73
N LEU A 38 -5.53 -1.28 -2.52
CA LEU A 38 -4.11 -1.56 -2.29
C LEU A 38 -3.61 -0.88 -1.01
N LEU A 39 -3.95 0.39 -0.79
CA LEU A 39 -3.68 1.11 0.46
C LEU A 39 -4.25 0.39 1.69
N LYS A 40 -5.51 -0.05 1.61
CA LYS A 40 -6.15 -0.80 2.69
C LYS A 40 -5.43 -2.11 2.99
N ARG A 41 -4.97 -2.84 1.95
CA ARG A 41 -4.19 -4.07 2.12
C ARG A 41 -2.81 -3.79 2.75
N LEU A 42 -2.16 -2.70 2.37
CA LEU A 42 -0.89 -2.27 2.93
C LEU A 42 -1.02 -1.94 4.43
N ARG A 43 -2.10 -1.26 4.83
CA ARG A 43 -2.44 -1.01 6.24
C ARG A 43 -2.61 -2.31 7.04
N VAL A 44 -3.46 -3.21 6.55
CA VAL A 44 -3.69 -4.52 7.17
C VAL A 44 -2.40 -5.33 7.26
N SER A 45 -1.52 -5.22 6.26
CA SER A 45 -0.20 -5.88 6.27
C SER A 45 0.72 -5.35 7.36
N VAL A 46 0.75 -4.04 7.58
CA VAL A 46 1.54 -3.41 8.67
C VAL A 46 1.01 -3.82 10.04
N GLU A 47 -0.32 -3.85 10.22
CA GLU A 47 -0.96 -4.33 11.44
C GLU A 47 -0.67 -5.83 11.67
N PHE A 48 -0.77 -6.63 10.61
CA PHE A 48 -0.49 -8.06 10.65
C PHE A 48 0.96 -8.36 11.03
N GLN A 49 1.92 -7.58 10.53
CA GLN A 49 3.34 -7.68 10.89
C GLN A 49 3.58 -7.57 12.40
N GLN A 50 2.74 -6.81 13.11
CA GLN A 50 2.86 -6.62 14.57
C GLN A 50 2.04 -7.63 15.38
N SER A 51 1.17 -8.39 14.71
CA SER A 51 0.39 -9.42 15.37
C SER A 51 1.27 -10.62 15.72
N ARG A 52 0.94 -11.31 16.81
CA ARG A 52 1.57 -12.60 17.19
C ARG A 52 1.28 -13.73 16.19
N GLN A 53 0.40 -13.49 15.22
CA GLN A 53 -0.02 -14.45 14.21
C GLN A 53 0.83 -14.35 12.93
N CYS A 54 1.75 -13.39 12.86
CA CYS A 54 2.66 -13.25 11.72
C CYS A 54 3.68 -14.40 11.70
N PRO A 55 3.64 -15.29 10.70
CA PRO A 55 4.57 -16.42 10.65
C PRO A 55 6.01 -15.98 10.32
N SER A 56 6.17 -14.92 9.52
CA SER A 56 7.47 -14.34 9.16
C SER A 56 7.33 -12.85 8.89
N VAL A 57 7.99 -12.05 9.72
CA VAL A 57 8.03 -10.58 9.59
C VAL A 57 8.74 -10.15 8.30
N ASP A 58 9.75 -10.90 7.86
CA ASP A 58 10.53 -10.55 6.67
C ASP A 58 9.76 -10.83 5.39
N GLU A 59 8.97 -11.91 5.34
CA GLU A 59 8.05 -12.17 4.23
C GLU A 59 6.95 -11.11 4.17
N GLU A 60 6.44 -10.66 5.32
CA GLU A 60 5.44 -9.59 5.36
C GLU A 60 6.01 -8.26 4.86
N LYS A 61 7.24 -7.92 5.25
CA LYS A 61 7.95 -6.73 4.71
C LYS A 61 8.19 -6.85 3.21
N ALA A 62 8.51 -8.05 2.70
CA ALA A 62 8.64 -8.28 1.28
C ALA A 62 7.31 -8.02 0.56
N PHE A 63 6.20 -8.52 1.10
CA PHE A 63 4.86 -8.25 0.59
C PHE A 63 4.51 -6.75 0.59
N GLN A 64 4.81 -6.04 1.68
CA GLN A 64 4.63 -4.59 1.75
C GLN A 64 5.42 -3.86 0.67
N ARG A 65 6.69 -4.21 0.46
CA ARG A 65 7.54 -3.62 -0.59
C ARG A 65 6.96 -3.87 -1.99
N THR A 66 6.56 -5.12 -2.27
CA THR A 66 5.93 -5.45 -3.56
C THR A 66 4.65 -4.65 -3.78
N LEU A 67 3.81 -4.48 -2.74
CA LEU A 67 2.63 -3.63 -2.83
C LEU A 67 2.99 -2.16 -3.10
N MET A 68 4.00 -1.63 -2.41
CA MET A 68 4.45 -0.25 -2.60
C MET A 68 4.99 -0.02 -4.02
N ASP A 69 5.81 -0.93 -4.53
CA ASP A 69 6.34 -0.85 -5.89
C ASP A 69 5.22 -0.98 -6.92
N ALA A 70 4.26 -1.89 -6.71
CA ALA A 70 3.07 -2.02 -7.54
C ALA A 70 2.22 -0.74 -7.57
N MET A 71 2.04 -0.10 -6.41
CA MET A 71 1.31 1.16 -6.29
C MET A 71 2.04 2.33 -6.95
N GLY A 72 3.37 2.39 -6.84
CA GLY A 72 4.20 3.38 -7.53
C GLY A 72 4.13 3.23 -9.04
N ASP A 73 4.34 2.01 -9.56
CA ASP A 73 4.23 1.72 -10.99
C ASP A 73 2.84 2.01 -11.54
N PHE A 74 1.80 1.65 -10.76
CA PHE A 74 0.42 1.96 -11.07
C PHE A 74 0.21 3.46 -11.21
N ALA A 75 0.66 4.25 -10.23
CA ALA A 75 0.46 5.70 -10.23
C ALA A 75 1.26 6.39 -11.34
N ASN A 76 2.48 5.93 -11.62
CA ASN A 76 3.31 6.41 -12.72
C ASN A 76 2.68 6.18 -14.10
N ALA A 77 1.86 5.14 -14.25
CA ALA A 77 1.14 4.85 -15.48
C ALA A 77 -0.09 5.76 -15.71
N LEU A 78 -0.49 6.56 -14.71
CA LEU A 78 -1.64 7.45 -14.81
C LEU A 78 -1.27 8.81 -15.43
N PRO A 79 -2.24 9.52 -16.05
CA PRO A 79 -2.09 10.94 -16.35
C PRO A 79 -1.86 11.79 -15.09
N ASP A 80 -1.21 12.95 -15.24
CA ASP A 80 -0.79 13.77 -14.11
C ASP A 80 -1.95 14.25 -13.22
N TYR A 81 -3.13 14.51 -13.78
CA TYR A 81 -4.31 14.88 -12.99
C TYR A 81 -4.73 13.77 -12.02
N GLN A 82 -4.61 12.50 -12.43
CA GLN A 82 -4.90 11.34 -11.58
C GLN A 82 -3.78 11.09 -10.57
N LYS A 83 -2.52 11.36 -10.90
CA LYS A 83 -1.42 11.27 -9.94
C LYS A 83 -1.64 12.18 -8.73
N ILE A 84 -2.12 13.41 -8.95
CA ILE A 84 -2.45 14.34 -7.85
C ILE A 84 -3.52 13.75 -6.93
N GLU A 85 -4.56 13.13 -7.48
CA GLU A 85 -5.60 12.47 -6.68
C GLU A 85 -5.04 11.29 -5.87
N ILE A 86 -4.15 10.49 -6.47
CA ILE A 86 -3.46 9.39 -5.79
C ILE A 86 -2.54 9.90 -4.66
N MET A 87 -1.80 10.98 -4.90
CA MET A 87 -0.95 11.62 -3.90
C MET A 87 -1.79 12.16 -2.74
N LEU A 88 -2.89 12.87 -3.04
CA LEU A 88 -3.79 13.40 -2.01
C LEU A 88 -4.45 12.28 -1.21
N LEU A 89 -4.90 11.21 -1.88
CA LEU A 89 -5.47 10.04 -1.22
C LEU A 89 -4.46 9.37 -0.29
N THR A 90 -3.22 9.20 -0.73
CA THR A 90 -2.14 8.61 0.09
C THR A 90 -1.83 9.50 1.28
N ALA A 91 -1.66 10.80 1.07
CA ALA A 91 -1.35 11.78 2.11
C ALA A 91 -2.46 11.87 3.17
N SER A 92 -3.73 11.87 2.75
CA SER A 92 -4.90 11.87 3.64
C SER A 92 -4.98 10.61 4.50
N ASN A 93 -4.26 9.55 4.13
CA ASN A 93 -4.19 8.30 4.86
C ASN A 93 -2.94 8.18 5.74
N ILE A 94 -2.05 9.18 5.81
CA ILE A 94 -0.87 9.12 6.68
C ILE A 94 -1.31 9.41 8.13
N PRO A 95 -1.06 8.51 9.11
CA PRO A 95 -1.31 8.80 10.51
C PRO A 95 -0.51 10.03 10.98
N ILE A 96 -1.18 10.98 11.62
CA ILE A 96 -0.53 12.12 12.28
C ILE A 96 -0.25 11.67 13.71
N ILE A 97 1.03 11.48 14.03
CA ILE A 97 1.46 11.05 15.37
C ILE A 97 1.85 12.31 16.14
N THR A 98 1.00 12.72 17.08
CA THR A 98 1.33 13.84 17.96
C THR A 98 2.33 13.40 19.04
N GLN A 99 3.11 14.34 19.59
CA GLN A 99 4.16 14.04 20.59
C GLN A 99 3.59 13.33 21.84
N GLU A 100 2.32 13.57 22.16
CA GLU A 100 1.62 13.00 23.31
C GLU A 100 1.17 11.54 23.08
N GLU A 101 0.98 11.14 21.82
CA GLU A 101 0.48 9.80 21.42
C GLU A 101 1.59 8.80 21.07
N ARG A 102 2.86 9.23 21.06
CA ARG A 102 4.04 8.38 20.77
C ARG A 102 4.17 7.15 21.67
N LYS A 103 3.46 7.11 22.80
CA LYS A 103 3.66 6.11 23.85
C LYS A 103 2.97 4.75 23.64
N GLY A 104 2.33 4.49 22.50
CA GLY A 104 1.56 3.25 22.35
C GLY A 104 1.33 2.67 20.95
N LYS A 105 1.78 3.30 19.87
CA LYS A 105 1.46 2.83 18.51
C LYS A 105 2.65 2.79 17.56
N THR A 106 3.53 1.82 17.79
CA THR A 106 4.58 1.45 16.83
C THR A 106 4.00 1.11 15.45
N SER A 107 2.74 0.67 15.36
CA SER A 107 2.04 0.38 14.08
C SER A 107 1.80 1.64 13.27
N ASP A 108 1.39 2.73 13.92
CA ASP A 108 1.13 4.00 13.27
C ASP A 108 2.44 4.62 12.75
N GLU A 109 3.55 4.46 13.47
CA GLU A 109 4.89 4.89 13.02
C GLU A 109 5.35 4.11 11.78
N ILE A 110 5.19 2.78 11.79
CA ILE A 110 5.53 1.96 10.63
C ILE A 110 4.62 2.33 9.45
N LEU A 111 3.33 2.48 9.69
CA LEU A 111 2.36 2.84 8.67
C LEU A 111 2.65 4.20 8.07
N GLN A 112 2.95 5.21 8.90
CA GLN A 112 3.39 6.53 8.47
C GLN A 112 4.62 6.41 7.56
N LYS A 113 5.66 5.68 8.00
CA LYS A 113 6.89 5.49 7.22
C LYS A 113 6.64 4.78 5.88
N VAL A 114 5.77 3.77 5.88
CA VAL A 114 5.41 3.00 4.68
C VAL A 114 4.65 3.89 3.69
N LEU A 115 3.63 4.63 4.15
CA LEU A 115 2.82 5.49 3.29
C LEU A 115 3.59 6.69 2.74
N VAL A 116 4.47 7.31 3.54
CA VAL A 116 5.37 8.37 3.05
C VAL A 116 6.28 7.83 1.95
N LYS A 117 6.83 6.63 2.11
CA LYS A 117 7.65 6.01 1.06
C LYS A 117 6.84 5.66 -0.19
N THR A 118 5.58 5.25 -0.05
CA THR A 118 4.68 5.03 -1.18
C THR A 118 4.45 6.35 -1.92
N LEU A 119 4.26 7.46 -1.21
CA LEU A 119 4.07 8.78 -1.83
C LEU A 119 5.28 9.20 -2.67
N LEU A 120 6.50 8.90 -2.21
CA LEU A 120 7.74 9.19 -2.95
C LEU A 120 7.96 8.31 -4.20
N LYS A 121 7.12 7.30 -4.41
CA LYS A 121 7.17 6.41 -5.58
C LYS A 121 6.21 6.83 -6.70
N VAL A 122 5.29 7.75 -6.39
CA VAL A 122 4.33 8.36 -7.34
C VAL A 122 4.95 9.58 -7.99
#